data_AF-A0A6C2URB8-F1
#
_entry.id   AF-A0A6C2URB8-F1
#
_cell.length_a   1.000
_cell.length_b   1.000
_cell.length_c   1.000
_cell.angle_alpha   90.00
_cell.angle_beta   90.00
_cell.angle_gamma   90.00
#
_symmetry.space_group_name_H-M   'P 1'
#
loop_
_entity.id
_entity.type
_entity.pdbx_description
1 polymer ?
#
loop_
_entity_poly.entity_id
_entity_poly.type
_entity_poly.pdbx_seq_one_letter_code
_entity_poly.pdbx_strand_id
1 'polypeptide(L)'
;MRVLHVAYQQLRRYGKTRVSWVQKLTSGLIKNDHFVSVFSDRDVAAFEAPLGIRDLGKKKANRRLLETVAAFGPDLVIAGHCDMITNETLHEIRRMQPRKRGQTYEMMFFCLHTYFWARLTRVM
;
A
#
# COMPACT_ATOMS: atom_id res chain seq x y z
N MET A 1 10.36 -13.10 5.45
CA MET A 1 10.54 -11.62 5.51
C MET A 1 9.24 -10.95 5.90
N ARG A 2 9.28 -9.74 6.48
CA ARG A 2 8.08 -8.94 6.78
C ARG A 2 7.73 -8.05 5.59
N VAL A 3 6.54 -8.25 5.02
CA VAL A 3 6.07 -7.51 3.85
C VAL A 3 4.85 -6.68 4.24
N LEU A 4 4.89 -5.38 3.99
CA LEU A 4 3.72 -4.51 4.09
C LEU A 4 3.13 -4.34 2.70
N HIS A 5 1.93 -4.85 2.48
CA HIS A 5 1.20 -4.75 1.24
C HIS A 5 0.12 -3.66 1.36
N VAL A 6 0.36 -2.53 0.70
CA VAL A 6 -0.54 -1.38 0.65
C VAL A 6 -1.37 -1.47 -0.62
N ALA A 7 -2.68 -1.68 -0.48
CA ALA A 7 -3.60 -1.79 -1.61
C ALA A 7 -5.06 -1.78 -1.15
N TYR A 8 -5.97 -1.39 -2.04
CA TYR A 8 -7.39 -1.35 -1.73
C TYR A 8 -8.00 -2.76 -1.55
N GLN A 9 -8.33 -3.13 -0.30
CA GLN A 9 -8.90 -4.44 0.06
C GLN A 9 -10.38 -4.61 -0.28
N GLN A 10 -11.09 -3.53 -0.60
CA GLN A 10 -12.52 -3.55 -0.89
C GLN A 10 -13.36 -4.12 0.26
N LEU A 11 -13.04 -3.80 1.51
CA LEU A 11 -13.72 -4.37 2.69
C LEU A 11 -15.25 -4.15 2.65
N ARG A 12 -15.69 -3.02 2.08
CA ARG A 12 -17.11 -2.68 1.90
C ARG A 12 -17.89 -3.58 0.94
N ARG A 13 -17.23 -4.48 0.20
CA ARG A 13 -17.92 -5.42 -0.69
C ARG A 13 -18.45 -6.66 0.01
N TYR A 14 -18.13 -6.88 1.29
CA TYR A 14 -18.67 -7.98 2.10
C TYR A 14 -18.64 -9.34 1.38
N GLY A 15 -17.51 -9.69 0.76
CA GLY A 15 -17.32 -10.98 0.06
C GLY A 15 -17.88 -11.05 -1.37
N LYS A 16 -18.49 -9.99 -1.89
CA LYS A 16 -18.99 -9.96 -3.29
C LYS A 16 -17.88 -9.82 -4.34
N THR A 17 -16.62 -9.68 -3.93
CA THR A 17 -15.48 -9.57 -4.85
C THR A 17 -15.08 -10.96 -5.35
N ARG A 18 -15.34 -11.24 -6.64
CA ARG A 18 -15.03 -12.53 -7.26
C ARG A 18 -13.54 -12.71 -7.57
N VAL A 19 -12.85 -11.65 -7.97
CA VAL A 19 -11.41 -11.67 -8.27
C VAL A 19 -10.78 -10.41 -7.68
N SER A 20 -9.85 -10.59 -6.74
CA SER A 20 -9.02 -9.52 -6.20
C SER A 20 -7.55 -9.87 -6.43
N TRP A 21 -6.86 -9.08 -7.25
CA TRP A 21 -5.42 -9.23 -7.45
C TRP A 21 -4.66 -9.04 -6.13
N VAL A 22 -5.17 -8.13 -5.30
CA VAL A 22 -4.63 -7.82 -3.99
C VAL A 22 -4.66 -9.04 -3.05
N GLN A 23 -5.78 -9.77 -3.01
CA GLN A 23 -5.88 -11.00 -2.22
C GLN A 23 -5.01 -12.12 -2.80
N LYS A 24 -4.92 -12.22 -4.14
CA LYS A 24 -4.06 -13.21 -4.81
C LYS A 24 -2.58 -12.98 -4.49
N LEU A 25 -2.10 -11.73 -4.60
CA LEU A 25 -0.71 -11.40 -4.27
C LEU A 25 -0.43 -11.67 -2.79
N THR A 26 -1.30 -11.20 -1.88
CA THR A 26 -1.16 -11.43 -0.44
C THR A 26 -1.06 -12.92 -0.12
N SER A 27 -1.96 -13.73 -0.71
CA SER A 27 -1.95 -15.18 -0.53
C SER A 27 -0.68 -15.82 -1.10
N GLY A 28 -0.20 -15.35 -2.25
CA GLY A 28 1.05 -15.81 -2.85
C GLY A 28 2.26 -15.51 -1.96
N LEU A 29 2.35 -14.30 -1.39
CA LEU A 29 3.42 -13.92 -0.48
C LEU A 29 3.39 -14.77 0.81
N ILE A 30 2.21 -14.99 1.39
CA ILE A 30 2.06 -15.86 2.58
C ILE A 30 2.49 -17.30 2.25
N LYS A 31 2.10 -17.83 1.09
CA LYS A 31 2.52 -19.17 0.63
C LYS A 31 4.02 -19.30 0.39
N ASN A 32 4.72 -18.19 0.15
CA ASN A 32 6.19 -18.14 0.03
C ASN A 32 6.88 -17.88 1.38
N ASP A 33 6.23 -18.19 2.50
CA ASP A 33 6.78 -18.05 3.86
C ASP A 33 7.20 -16.61 4.19
N HIS A 34 6.36 -15.65 3.78
CA HIS A 34 6.51 -14.25 4.15
C HIS A 34 5.44 -13.84 5.17
N PHE A 35 5.84 -13.05 6.16
CA PHE A 35 4.92 -12.44 7.11
C PHE A 35 4.33 -11.19 6.48
N VAL A 36 3.09 -11.27 6.02
CA VAL A 36 2.46 -10.20 5.26
C VAL A 36 1.46 -9.45 6.14
N SER A 37 1.65 -8.14 6.27
CA SER A 37 0.64 -7.23 6.80
C SER A 37 0.03 -6.43 5.66
N VAL A 38 -1.27 -6.17 5.75
CA VAL A 38 -2.05 -5.56 4.69
C VAL A 38 -2.58 -4.21 5.16
N PHE A 39 -2.40 -3.18 4.34
CA PHE A 39 -2.92 -1.83 4.60
C PHE A 39 -3.84 -1.40 3.46
N SER A 40 -5.11 -1.14 3.77
CA SER A 40 -6.08 -0.65 2.80
C SER A 40 -6.16 0.86 2.82
N ASP A 41 -5.54 1.53 1.86
CA ASP A 41 -5.47 2.98 1.79
C ASP A 41 -6.86 3.62 1.78
N ARG A 42 -7.75 3.15 0.90
CA ARG A 42 -9.09 3.72 0.72
C ARG A 42 -10.05 3.34 1.85
N ASP A 43 -9.95 2.14 2.41
CA ASP A 43 -10.79 1.76 3.55
C ASP A 43 -10.36 2.50 4.82
N VAL A 44 -9.05 2.66 5.06
CA VAL A 44 -8.53 3.45 6.20
C VAL A 44 -8.87 4.92 6.03
N ALA A 45 -8.71 5.50 4.83
CA ALA A 45 -9.10 6.88 4.57
C ALA A 45 -10.59 7.12 4.84
N ALA A 46 -11.44 6.18 4.42
CA ALA A 46 -12.88 6.27 4.64
C ALA A 46 -13.29 6.06 6.10
N PHE A 47 -12.53 5.27 6.87
CA PHE A 47 -12.75 5.07 8.30
C PHE A 47 -12.31 6.30 9.12
N GLU A 48 -11.19 6.90 8.75
CA GLU A 48 -10.59 8.02 9.49
C GLU A 48 -11.18 9.39 9.11
N ALA A 49 -11.90 9.50 7.99
CA ALA A 49 -12.53 10.73 7.52
C ALA A 49 -13.64 11.22 8.49
N PRO A 50 -13.40 12.27 9.31
CA PRO A 50 -14.46 12.82 10.14
C PRO A 50 -15.49 13.46 9.20
N LEU A 51 -16.76 13.07 9.34
CA LEU A 51 -17.90 13.57 8.54
C LEU A 51 -17.84 13.22 7.03
N GLY A 52 -17.02 12.25 6.61
CA GLY A 52 -16.96 11.81 5.20
C GLY A 52 -16.17 12.74 4.26
N ILE A 53 -15.43 13.71 4.80
CA ILE A 53 -14.57 14.60 4.01
C ILE A 53 -13.35 13.82 3.52
N ARG A 54 -13.27 13.59 2.21
CA ARG A 54 -12.25 12.75 1.56
C ARG A 54 -10.81 13.22 1.82
N ASP A 55 -10.57 14.53 1.79
CA ASP A 55 -9.23 15.09 1.92
C ASP A 55 -8.66 14.95 3.34
N LEU A 56 -9.52 15.05 4.37
CA LEU A 56 -9.14 14.78 5.76
C LEU A 56 -8.82 13.30 5.96
N GLY A 57 -9.62 12.42 5.35
CA GLY A 57 -9.36 10.98 5.32
C GLY A 57 -8.01 10.65 4.67
N LYS A 58 -7.67 11.32 3.56
CA LYS A 58 -6.38 11.16 2.87
C LYS A 58 -5.20 11.52 3.78
N LYS A 59 -5.23 12.69 4.42
CA LYS A 59 -4.14 13.13 5.31
C LYS A 59 -3.94 12.16 6.49
N LYS A 60 -5.05 11.70 7.09
CA LYS A 60 -4.99 10.73 8.19
C LYS A 60 -4.52 9.35 7.73
N ALA A 61 -4.96 8.86 6.57
CA ALA A 61 -4.52 7.58 6.03
C ALA A 61 -2.99 7.54 5.82
N ASN A 62 -2.40 8.62 5.29
CA ASN A 62 -0.95 8.73 5.15
C ASN A 62 -0.23 8.70 6.51
N ARG A 63 -0.75 9.42 7.51
CA ARG A 63 -0.23 9.34 8.89
C ARG A 63 -0.33 7.93 9.46
N ARG A 64 -1.46 7.25 9.30
CA ARG A 64 -1.65 5.86 9.75
C ARG A 64 -0.72 4.89 9.04
N LEU A 65 -0.40 5.14 7.76
CA LEU A 65 0.57 4.33 7.04
C LEU A 65 1.97 4.47 7.66
N LEU A 66 2.40 5.69 8.00
CA LEU A 66 3.68 5.90 8.70
C LEU A 66 3.71 5.24 10.07
N GLU A 67 2.63 5.36 10.85
CA GLU A 67 2.48 4.67 12.14
C GLU A 67 2.55 3.14 11.97
N THR A 68 1.92 2.60 10.92
CA THR A 68 1.96 1.17 10.59
C THR A 68 3.37 0.72 10.23
N VAL A 69 4.09 1.50 9.41
CA VAL A 69 5.48 1.20 9.04
C VAL A 69 6.40 1.24 10.27
N ALA A 70 6.22 2.23 11.16
CA ALA A 70 6.98 2.32 12.41
C ALA A 70 6.75 1.11 13.33
N ALA A 71 5.49 0.69 13.49
CA ALA A 71 5.13 -0.42 14.38
C ALA A 71 5.50 -1.79 13.80
N PHE A 72 5.21 -2.02 12.52
CA PHE A 72 5.43 -3.32 11.86
C PHE A 72 6.91 -3.53 11.50
N GLY A 73 7.63 -2.46 11.18
CA GLY A 73 9.01 -2.48 10.73
C GLY A 73 9.24 -3.36 9.49
N PRO A 74 8.50 -3.15 8.37
CA PRO A 74 8.58 -4.01 7.20
C PRO A 74 10.00 -4.09 6.62
N ASP A 75 10.34 -5.24 6.04
CA ASP A 75 11.55 -5.41 5.23
C ASP A 75 11.30 -4.99 3.77
N LEU A 76 10.03 -5.07 3.35
CA LEU A 76 9.57 -4.76 2.01
C LEU A 76 8.20 -4.07 2.10
N VAL A 77 8.03 -2.94 1.41
CA VAL A 77 6.73 -2.28 1.21
C VAL A 77 6.35 -2.42 -0.27
N ILE A 78 5.17 -3.01 -0.52
CA ILE A 78 4.57 -3.14 -1.85
C ILE A 78 3.34 -2.24 -1.88
N ALA A 79 3.37 -1.19 -2.70
CA ALA A 79 2.20 -0.33 -2.91
C ALA A 79 1.58 -0.62 -4.28
N GLY A 80 0.32 -1.04 -4.31
CA GLY A 80 -0.43 -1.35 -5.52
C GLY A 80 -1.78 -0.64 -5.56
N HIS A 81 -2.06 0.09 -6.65
CA HIS A 81 -3.30 0.86 -6.83
C HIS A 81 -3.68 1.74 -5.62
N CYS A 82 -2.72 2.53 -5.14
CA CYS A 82 -2.92 3.42 -4.01
C CYS A 82 -3.31 4.82 -4.48
N ASP A 83 -4.58 5.18 -4.37
CA ASP A 83 -5.06 6.52 -4.77
C ASP A 83 -4.93 7.54 -3.62
N MET A 84 -4.93 7.04 -2.38
CA MET A 84 -4.92 7.89 -1.18
C MET A 84 -3.50 8.15 -0.65
N ILE A 85 -2.50 7.36 -1.06
CA ILE A 85 -1.12 7.52 -0.58
C ILE A 85 -0.40 8.59 -1.40
N THR A 86 0.35 9.46 -0.74
CA THR A 86 1.11 10.52 -1.42
C THR A 86 2.59 10.17 -1.55
N ASN A 87 3.25 10.76 -2.55
CA ASN A 87 4.69 10.56 -2.80
C ASN A 87 5.54 11.01 -1.60
N GLU A 88 5.15 12.08 -0.90
CA GLU A 88 5.84 12.54 0.31
C GLU A 88 5.85 11.46 1.40
N THR A 89 4.75 10.73 1.54
CA THR A 89 4.63 9.64 2.51
C THR A 89 5.55 8.48 2.14
N LEU A 90 5.68 8.16 0.86
CA LEU A 90 6.62 7.12 0.39
C LEU A 90 8.08 7.53 0.60
N HIS A 91 8.41 8.81 0.38
CA HIS A 91 9.72 9.35 0.70
C HIS A 91 10.02 9.26 2.20
N GLU A 92 9.05 9.55 3.05
CA GLU A 92 9.21 9.46 4.49
C GLU A 92 9.39 8.01 4.96
N ILE A 93 8.64 7.06 4.42
CA ILE A 93 8.84 5.62 4.65
C ILE A 93 10.28 5.21 4.30
N ARG A 94 10.82 5.72 3.19
CA ARG A 94 12.20 5.44 2.77
C ARG A 94 13.22 6.05 3.73
N ARG A 95 12.99 7.26 4.24
CA ARG A 95 13.85 7.89 5.27
C ARG A 95 13.83 7.12 6.59
N MET A 96 12.67 6.59 6.99
CA MET A 96 12.52 5.80 8.21
C MET A 96 13.23 4.43 8.14
N GLN A 97 13.53 3.92 6.94
CA GLN A 97 14.14 2.62 6.73
C GLN A 97 15.52 2.69 6.01
N PRO A 98 16.51 3.43 6.52
CA PRO A 98 17.75 3.69 5.80
C PRO A 98 18.69 2.46 5.72
N ARG A 99 18.50 1.45 6.58
CA ARG A 99 19.42 0.30 6.73
C ARG A 99 18.97 -0.97 6.01
N LYS A 100 17.75 -1.01 5.45
CA LYS A 100 17.26 -2.17 4.70
C LYS A 100 17.40 -1.88 3.21
N ARG A 101 18.47 -2.43 2.64
CA ARG A 101 18.93 -2.16 1.26
C ARG A 101 17.80 -2.46 0.25
N GLY A 102 17.14 -1.41 -0.23
CA GLY A 102 16.50 -1.34 -1.55
C GLY A 102 15.18 -2.10 -1.79
N GLN A 103 14.17 -2.00 -0.92
CA GLN A 103 12.90 -2.72 -1.15
C GLN A 103 11.63 -1.89 -0.83
N THR A 104 11.57 -0.65 -1.30
CA THR A 104 10.25 -0.02 -1.56
C THR A 104 9.98 -0.23 -3.04
N TYR A 105 9.10 -1.17 -3.38
CA TYR A 105 8.68 -1.39 -4.76
C TYR A 105 7.28 -0.82 -4.94
N GLU A 106 7.16 0.22 -5.75
CA GLU A 106 5.87 0.66 -6.27
C GLU A 106 5.48 -0.28 -7.41
N MET A 107 4.37 -1.01 -7.22
CA MET A 107 3.78 -1.86 -8.25
C MET A 107 2.50 -1.18 -8.73
N MET A 108 2.68 -0.18 -9.59
CA MET A 108 1.58 0.49 -10.26
C MET A 108 1.12 -0.37 -11.44
N PHE A 109 0.20 -1.30 -11.20
CA PHE A 109 -0.61 -1.86 -12.29
C PHE A 109 -1.79 -0.90 -12.53
N PHE A 110 -2.13 -0.65 -13.78
CA PHE A 110 -3.35 0.07 -14.20
C PHE A 110 -4.06 -0.89 -15.15
N CYS A 111 -5.23 -1.40 -14.80
CA CYS A 111 -6.03 -2.18 -15.74
C CYS A 111 -7.01 -1.26 -16.46
N LEU A 112 -6.59 -0.86 -17.67
CA LEU A 112 -7.33 -0.40 -18.86
C LEU A 112 -6.98 1.01 -19.38
N HIS A 113 -6.36 0.97 -20.56
CA HIS A 113 -6.10 2.00 -21.58
C HIS A 113 -4.92 2.97 -21.41
N THR A 114 -4.06 2.90 -22.43
CA THR A 114 -3.03 3.84 -22.92
C THR A 114 -1.67 3.91 -22.19
N TYR A 115 -0.69 3.23 -22.82
CA TYR A 115 0.72 3.60 -23.03
C TYR A 115 1.36 4.59 -22.03
N PHE A 116 2.16 4.10 -21.07
CA PHE A 116 3.57 4.51 -20.90
C PHE A 116 4.25 3.71 -19.76
N TRP A 117 5.16 2.82 -20.15
CA TRP A 117 6.33 2.26 -19.46
C TRP A 117 6.34 2.04 -17.93
N ALA A 118 6.49 0.77 -17.56
CA ALA A 118 7.11 0.35 -16.31
C ALA A 118 8.52 0.93 -16.20
N ARG A 119 8.66 2.00 -15.42
CA ARG A 119 9.96 2.36 -14.86
C ARG A 119 9.99 1.71 -13.48
N LEU A 120 10.77 0.63 -13.37
CA LEU A 120 11.39 0.21 -12.11
C LEU A 120 12.33 1.34 -11.67
N THR A 121 11.77 2.48 -11.28
CA THR A 121 12.54 3.58 -10.72
C THR A 121 12.97 3.16 -9.32
N ARG A 122 14.23 2.70 -9.22
CA ARG A 122 15.09 3.36 -8.24
C ARG A 122 14.95 4.85 -8.52
N VAL A 123 14.09 5.53 -7.77
CA VAL A 123 14.18 6.99 -7.68
C VAL A 123 15.55 7.22 -7.06
N MET A 124 16.50 7.64 -7.91
CA MET A 124 17.85 8.06 -7.54
C MET A 124 17.76 9.23 -6.58
#